data_AF-A0A967K6H2-F1
#
_entry.id   AF-A0A967K6H2-F1
#
_cell.length_a   1.000
_cell.length_b   1.000
_cell.length_c   1.000
_cell.angle_alpha   90.00
_cell.angle_beta   90.00
_cell.angle_gamma   90.00
#
_symmetry.space_group_name_H-M   'P 1'
#
loop_
_entity.id
_entity.type
_entity.pdbx_description
1 polymer ?
#
loop_
_entity_poly.entity_id
_entity_poly.type
_entity_poly.pdbx_seq_one_letter_code
_entity_poly.pdbx_strand_id
1 'polypeptide(L)'
;MSIIMALILIYMVMAGQFERFVDPLVVMFSVPLAMIGVIPALLLTGTTLNIQSFMGMVMLIGIVVNNAIVLVDYINLMRREKNLPVIEAVIESGRLRLRPILITTLTTILGLLPLSFGIGAGAEIQ
;
A
#
# COMPACT_ATOMS: atom_id res chain seq x y z
N MET A 1 13.26 5.10 -16.15
CA MET A 1 13.22 6.54 -15.83
C MET A 1 11.95 6.91 -15.04
N SER A 2 10.76 6.58 -15.54
CA SER A 2 9.47 7.02 -14.97
C SER A 2 9.19 6.52 -13.54
N ILE A 3 9.58 5.27 -13.21
CA ILE A 3 9.39 4.69 -11.86
C ILE A 3 10.22 5.44 -10.81
N ILE A 4 11.45 5.80 -11.16
CA ILE A 4 12.37 6.52 -10.28
C ILE A 4 11.82 7.92 -9.98
N MET A 5 11.27 8.58 -11.00
CA MET A 5 10.66 9.91 -10.86
C MET A 5 9.38 9.88 -10.02
N ALA A 6 8.54 8.85 -10.20
CA ALA A 6 7.36 8.62 -9.37
C ALA A 6 7.72 8.38 -7.90
N LEU A 7 8.74 7.56 -7.63
CA LEU A 7 9.25 7.33 -6.27
C LEU A 7 9.77 8.62 -5.60
N ILE A 8 10.50 9.45 -6.34
CA ILE A 8 11.00 10.75 -5.85
C ILE A 8 9.85 11.70 -5.50
N LEU A 9 8.84 11.81 -6.37
CA LEU A 9 7.69 12.67 -6.10
C LEU A 9 6.87 12.20 -4.91
N ILE A 10 6.66 10.88 -4.78
CA ILE A 10 5.97 10.29 -3.62
C ILE A 10 6.76 10.60 -2.34
N TYR A 11 8.09 10.46 -2.36
CA TYR A 11 8.93 10.80 -1.21
C TYR A 11 8.82 12.28 -0.81
N MET A 12 8.85 13.20 -1.78
CA MET A 12 8.71 14.64 -1.51
C MET A 12 7.35 14.99 -0.90
N VAL A 13 6.25 14.46 -1.45
CA VAL A 13 4.91 14.69 -0.91
C VAL A 13 4.78 14.13 0.51
N MET A 14 5.37 12.96 0.76
CA MET A 14 5.40 12.33 2.08
C MET A 14 6.22 13.12 3.09
N ALA A 15 7.41 13.60 2.71
CA ALA A 15 8.24 14.46 3.54
C ALA A 15 7.51 15.77 3.90
N GLY A 16 6.70 16.30 2.97
CA GLY A 16 5.82 17.44 3.23
C GLY A 16 4.66 17.15 4.17
N GLN A 17 4.07 15.95 4.14
CA GLN A 17 2.95 15.59 5.03
C GLN A 17 3.37 15.27 6.47
N PHE A 18 4.54 14.67 6.68
CA PHE A 18 4.88 14.11 8.00
C PHE A 18 5.67 15.05 8.92
N GLU A 19 6.19 16.18 8.42
CA GLU A 19 7.11 17.10 9.12
C GLU A 19 8.31 16.38 9.82
N ARG A 20 8.53 15.08 9.53
CA ARG A 20 9.58 14.22 10.06
C ARG A 20 10.03 13.23 8.99
N PHE A 21 11.34 13.19 8.76
CA PHE A 21 11.98 12.41 7.69
C PHE A 21 12.06 10.90 7.94
N VAL A 22 11.76 10.43 9.15
CA VAL A 22 11.95 9.02 9.55
C VAL A 22 10.74 8.15 9.20
N ASP A 23 9.53 8.68 9.35
CA ASP A 23 8.27 7.97 9.07
C ASP A 23 8.10 7.60 7.59
N PRO A 24 8.43 8.48 6.62
CA PRO A 24 8.45 8.13 5.20
C PRO A 24 9.41 6.99 4.85
N LEU A 25 10.54 6.90 5.56
CA LEU A 25 11.55 5.85 5.34
C LEU A 25 10.98 4.46 5.71
N VAL A 26 10.26 4.37 6.82
CA VAL A 26 9.57 3.14 7.25
C VAL A 26 8.49 2.74 6.24
N VAL A 27 7.75 3.71 5.70
CA VAL A 27 6.74 3.45 4.65
C VAL A 27 7.38 2.98 3.35
N MET A 28 8.53 3.55 2.94
CA MET A 28 9.24 3.14 1.72
C MET A 28 9.70 1.68 1.77
N PHE A 29 9.97 1.11 2.96
CA PHE A 29 10.25 -0.33 3.12
C PHE A 29 9.05 -1.23 2.79
N SER A 30 7.83 -0.69 2.75
CA SER A 30 6.63 -1.44 2.37
C SER A 30 6.50 -1.64 0.86
N VAL A 31 7.14 -0.77 0.06
CA VAL A 31 7.15 -0.85 -1.42
C VAL A 31 7.82 -2.13 -1.95
N PRO A 32 9.04 -2.51 -1.52
CA PRO A 32 9.65 -3.76 -1.96
C PRO A 32 8.85 -4.99 -1.46
N LEU A 33 8.16 -4.89 -0.33
CA LEU A 33 7.29 -5.96 0.14
C LEU A 33 6.08 -6.16 -0.78
N ALA A 34 5.50 -5.08 -1.31
CA ALA A 34 4.43 -5.14 -2.30
C ALA A 34 4.89 -5.81 -3.62
N MET A 35 6.13 -5.54 -4.04
CA MET A 35 6.72 -6.16 -5.24
C MET A 35 6.83 -7.69 -5.10
N ILE A 36 7.15 -8.18 -3.89
CA ILE A 36 7.20 -9.63 -3.59
C ILE A 36 5.81 -10.27 -3.72
N GLY A 37 4.71 -9.54 -3.56
CA GLY A 37 3.37 -10.06 -3.82
C GLY A 37 3.01 -10.09 -5.30
N VAL A 38 3.40 -9.07 -6.06
CA VAL A 38 3.03 -8.92 -7.48
C VAL A 38 3.79 -9.89 -8.40
N ILE A 39 5.11 -10.05 -8.19
CA ILE A 39 5.95 -10.89 -9.05
C ILE A 39 5.49 -12.36 -9.09
N PRO A 40 5.29 -13.07 -7.96
CA PRO A 40 4.80 -14.44 -7.98
C PRO A 40 3.34 -14.54 -8.43
N ALA A 41 2.50 -13.53 -8.18
CA ALA A 41 1.12 -13.51 -8.69
C ALA A 41 1.10 -13.48 -10.23
N LEU A 42 1.96 -12.67 -10.87
CA LEU A 42 2.10 -12.64 -12.32
C LEU A 42 2.68 -13.96 -12.87
N LEU A 43 3.68 -14.53 -12.18
CA LEU A 43 4.26 -15.83 -12.56
C LEU A 43 3.24 -16.98 -12.47
N LEU A 44 2.39 -17.00 -11.44
CA LEU A 44 1.32 -18.00 -11.27
C LEU A 44 0.19 -17.84 -12.29
N THR A 45 -0.15 -16.59 -12.65
CA THR A 45 -1.22 -16.31 -13.62
C THR A 45 -0.74 -16.45 -15.07
N GLY A 46 0.57 -16.61 -15.30
CA GLY A 46 1.16 -16.73 -16.65
C GLY A 46 1.02 -15.46 -17.49
N THR A 47 0.67 -14.33 -16.88
CA THR A 47 0.47 -13.05 -17.57
C THR A 47 1.79 -12.31 -17.71
N THR A 48 2.02 -11.73 -18.90
CA THR A 48 3.21 -10.92 -19.16
C THR A 48 3.09 -9.54 -18.52
N LEU A 49 4.22 -8.88 -18.25
CA LEU A 49 4.25 -7.48 -17.81
C LEU A 49 3.75 -6.57 -18.93
N ASN A 50 2.43 -6.37 -19.00
CA ASN A 50 1.79 -5.45 -19.93
C ASN A 50 1.43 -4.12 -19.24
N ILE A 51 0.97 -3.13 -20.00
CA ILE A 51 0.55 -1.81 -19.48
C ILE A 51 -0.54 -1.92 -18.41
N GLN A 52 -1.42 -2.92 -18.50
CA GLN A 52 -2.48 -3.14 -17.52
C GLN A 52 -1.95 -3.70 -16.19
N SER A 53 -1.07 -4.71 -16.24
CA SER A 53 -0.34 -5.21 -15.08
C SER A 53 0.49 -4.12 -14.41
N PHE A 54 1.04 -3.20 -15.20
CA PHE A 54 1.77 -2.04 -14.70
C PHE A 54 0.87 -1.04 -13.97
N MET A 55 -0.31 -0.73 -14.51
CA MET A 55 -1.32 0.08 -13.81
C MET A 55 -1.77 -0.58 -12.50
N GLY A 56 -2.00 -1.89 -12.52
CA GLY A 56 -2.34 -2.66 -11.31
C GLY A 56 -1.25 -2.59 -10.24
N MET A 57 0.01 -2.70 -10.65
CA MET A 57 1.17 -2.57 -9.76
C MET A 57 1.25 -1.18 -9.11
N VAL A 58 1.04 -0.11 -9.88
CA VAL A 58 1.03 1.27 -9.37
C VAL A 58 -0.11 1.47 -8.36
N MET A 59 -1.31 0.97 -8.66
CA MET A 59 -2.45 1.04 -7.72
C MET A 59 -2.15 0.26 -6.42
N LEU A 60 -1.58 -0.94 -6.52
CA LEU A 60 -1.20 -1.74 -5.37
C LEU A 60 -0.16 -1.04 -4.49
N ILE A 61 0.85 -0.42 -5.10
CA ILE A 61 1.84 0.39 -4.37
C ILE A 61 1.13 1.51 -3.60
N GLY A 62 0.21 2.23 -4.22
CA GLY A 62 -0.56 3.30 -3.56
C GLY A 62 -1.38 2.80 -2.37
N ILE A 63 -2.04 1.65 -2.49
CA ILE A 63 -2.86 1.06 -1.42
C ILE A 63 -1.99 0.60 -0.25
N VAL A 64 -0.89 -0.09 -0.52
CA VAL A 64 0.05 -0.56 0.52
C VAL A 64 0.70 0.63 1.23
N VAL A 65 1.13 1.64 0.48
CA VAL A 65 1.69 2.87 1.02
C VAL A 65 0.67 3.60 1.88
N ASN A 66 -0.59 3.72 1.44
CA ASN A 66 -1.66 4.33 2.24
C ASN A 66 -1.88 3.59 3.56
N ASN A 67 -1.99 2.25 3.53
CA ASN A 67 -2.15 1.45 4.73
C ASN A 67 -0.97 1.62 5.71
N ALA A 68 0.26 1.72 5.20
CA ALA A 68 1.46 1.95 5.99
C ALA A 68 1.54 3.38 6.58
N ILE A 69 1.26 4.40 5.77
CA ILE A 69 1.15 5.83 6.17
C ILE A 69 0.23 5.95 7.35
N VAL A 70 -0.98 5.40 7.16
CA VAL A 70 -2.02 5.31 8.16
C VAL A 70 -1.35 4.67 9.36
N LEU A 71 -1.06 3.37 9.40
CA LEU A 71 -0.53 2.70 10.60
C LEU A 71 0.56 3.47 11.37
N VAL A 72 1.59 3.96 10.69
CA VAL A 72 2.70 4.73 11.29
C VAL A 72 2.23 6.03 11.95
N ASP A 73 1.30 6.75 11.31
CA ASP A 73 0.70 7.97 11.85
C ASP A 73 -0.02 7.72 13.19
N TYR A 74 -0.75 6.59 13.34
CA TYR A 74 -1.36 6.27 14.64
C TYR A 74 -0.32 5.97 15.71
N ILE A 75 0.76 5.25 15.34
CA ILE A 75 1.80 4.90 16.29
C ILE A 75 2.43 6.19 16.85
N ASN A 76 2.69 7.15 15.97
CA ASN A 76 3.20 8.46 16.36
C ASN A 76 2.19 9.28 17.16
N LEU A 77 0.91 9.27 16.79
CA LEU A 77 -0.16 9.92 17.54
C LEU A 77 -0.28 9.34 18.96
N MET A 78 -0.33 8.01 19.08
CA MET A 78 -0.42 7.29 20.34
C MET A 78 0.80 7.54 21.23
N ARG A 79 1.99 7.64 20.62
CA ARG A 79 3.23 7.99 21.32
C ARG A 79 3.24 9.43 21.81
N ARG A 80 2.67 10.38 21.05
CA ARG A 80 2.57 11.80 21.43
C ARG A 80 1.49 12.06 22.48
N GLU A 81 0.29 11.51 22.30
CA GLU A 81 -0.85 11.78 23.17
C GLU A 81 -0.81 10.99 24.47
N LYS A 82 -0.40 9.72 24.43
CA LYS A 82 -0.41 8.83 25.60
C LYS A 82 0.96 8.58 26.21
N ASN A 83 2.03 9.17 25.67
CA ASN A 83 3.43 8.94 26.08
C ASN A 83 3.80 7.45 26.18
N LEU A 84 3.15 6.60 25.38
CA LEU A 84 3.36 5.16 25.40
C LEU A 84 4.75 4.80 24.84
N PRO A 85 5.42 3.76 25.38
CA PRO A 85 6.63 3.23 24.78
C PRO A 85 6.34 2.65 23.39
N VAL A 86 7.35 2.66 22.51
CA VAL A 86 7.19 2.32 21.07
C VAL A 86 6.50 0.96 20.86
N ILE A 87 6.85 -0.04 21.66
CA ILE A 87 6.27 -1.39 21.57
C ILE A 87 4.77 -1.40 21.90
N GLU A 88 4.36 -0.73 22.97
CA GLU A 88 2.94 -0.67 23.36
C GLU A 88 2.12 0.14 22.35
N ALA A 89 2.69 1.24 21.86
CA ALA A 89 2.07 2.05 20.82
C ALA A 89 1.84 1.26 19.52
N VAL A 90 2.79 0.39 19.13
CA VAL A 90 2.65 -0.49 17.95
C VAL A 90 1.56 -1.54 18.16
N ILE A 91 1.51 -2.19 19.33
CA ILE A 91 0.50 -3.22 19.62
C ILE A 91 -0.91 -2.63 19.63
N GLU A 92 -1.09 -1.50 20.32
CA GLU A 92 -2.40 -0.83 20.43
C GLU A 92 -2.87 -0.30 19.06
N SER A 93 -1.98 0.39 18.34
CA SER A 93 -2.26 0.91 16.99
C SER A 93 -2.54 -0.22 16.00
N GLY A 94 -1.80 -1.33 16.10
CA GLY A 94 -2.03 -2.53 15.33
C GLY A 94 -3.42 -3.09 15.55
N ARG A 95 -3.85 -3.28 16.81
CA ARG A 95 -5.20 -3.81 17.12
C ARG A 95 -6.32 -2.90 16.61
N LEU A 96 -6.17 -1.58 16.74
CA LEU A 96 -7.17 -0.61 16.30
C LEU A 96 -7.29 -0.54 14.78
N ARG A 97 -6.18 -0.72 14.05
CA ARG A 97 -6.15 -0.59 12.59
C ARG A 97 -6.28 -1.89 11.81
N LEU A 98 -6.11 -3.04 12.46
CA LEU A 98 -6.25 -4.34 11.81
C LEU A 98 -7.64 -4.48 11.15
N ARG A 99 -8.71 -4.03 11.81
CA ARG A 99 -10.07 -4.04 11.26
C ARG A 99 -10.22 -3.13 10.02
N PRO A 100 -9.88 -1.82 10.08
CA PRO A 100 -9.89 -0.95 8.91
C PRO A 100 -9.04 -1.46 7.74
N ILE A 101 -7.81 -1.91 7.99
CA ILE A 101 -6.89 -2.38 6.94
C ILE A 101 -7.43 -3.63 6.24
N LEU A 102 -8.06 -4.54 6.99
CA LEU A 102 -8.71 -5.70 6.40
C LEU A 102 -9.90 -5.31 5.52
N ILE A 103 -10.72 -4.35 5.95
CA ILE A 103 -11.85 -3.87 5.15
C ILE A 103 -11.37 -3.27 3.84
N THR A 104 -10.39 -2.36 3.87
CA THR A 104 -9.87 -1.72 2.64
C THR A 104 -9.27 -2.75 1.69
N THR A 105 -8.47 -3.68 2.22
CA THR A 105 -7.86 -4.74 1.43
C THR A 105 -8.91 -5.68 0.82
N LEU A 106 -9.93 -6.08 1.60
CA LEU A 106 -11.03 -6.91 1.11
C LEU A 106 -11.86 -6.19 0.04
N THR A 107 -12.15 -4.89 0.23
CA THR A 107 -12.86 -4.09 -0.78
C THR A 107 -12.08 -4.02 -2.09
N THR A 108 -10.76 -3.83 -2.03
CA THR A 108 -9.92 -3.86 -3.23
C THR A 108 -9.94 -5.24 -3.89
N ILE A 109 -9.74 -6.31 -3.12
CA ILE A 109 -9.74 -7.67 -3.67
C ILE A 109 -11.09 -7.97 -4.31
N LEU A 110 -12.20 -7.78 -3.60
CA LEU A 110 -13.55 -8.05 -4.10
C LEU A 110 -13.93 -7.14 -5.28
N GLY A 111 -13.43 -5.90 -5.34
CA GLY A 111 -13.66 -4.99 -6.47
C GLY A 111 -12.86 -5.38 -7.72
N LEU A 112 -11.64 -5.90 -7.56
CA LEU A 112 -10.77 -6.31 -8.67
C LEU A 112 -10.97 -7.78 -9.10
N LEU A 113 -11.54 -8.62 -8.23
CA LEU A 113 -11.82 -10.03 -8.49
C LEU A 113 -12.76 -10.26 -9.70
N PRO A 114 -13.90 -9.56 -9.87
CA PRO A 114 -14.73 -9.74 -11.07
C PRO A 114 -14.02 -9.29 -12.35
N LEU A 115 -13.20 -8.23 -12.27
CA LEU A 115 -12.36 -7.77 -13.38
C LEU A 115 -11.30 -8.83 -13.75
N SER A 116 -10.72 -9.51 -12.76
CA SER A 116 -9.73 -10.57 -13.03
C SER A 116 -10.35 -11.84 -13.63
N PHE A 117 -11.60 -12.16 -13.30
CA PHE A 117 -12.32 -13.31 -13.88
C PHE A 117 -12.98 -12.99 -15.24
N GLY A 118 -13.03 -11.72 -15.67
CA GLY A 118 -13.59 -11.32 -16.96
C GLY A 118 -15.11 -11.49 -17.08
N ILE A 119 -15.84 -11.63 -15.97
CA ILE A 119 -17.28 -11.87 -15.96
C ILE A 119 -18.00 -10.54 -15.73
N GLY A 120 -18.34 -9.84 -16.82
CA GLY A 120 -19.10 -8.59 -16.80
C GLY A 120 -18.55 -7.48 -17.72
N ALA A 121 -19.43 -6.58 -18.15
CA ALA A 121 -19.19 -5.53 -19.16
C ALA A 121 -17.87 -4.76 -18.93
N GLY A 122 -16.89 -5.02 -19.80
CA GLY A 122 -15.50 -4.56 -19.67
C GLY A 122 -14.48 -5.58 -20.20
N ALA A 123 -14.87 -6.84 -20.38
CA ALA A 123 -14.07 -7.89 -21.04
C ALA A 123 -13.69 -7.57 -22.50
N GLU A 124 -14.28 -6.54 -23.09
CA GLU A 124 -14.09 -6.13 -24.50
C GLU A 124 -13.17 -4.90 -24.65
N ILE A 125 -12.68 -4.31 -23.55
CA ILE A 125 -11.76 -3.16 -23.58
C ILE A 125 -10.36 -3.55 -23.06
N GLN A 126 -10.11 -4.87 -22.92
CA GLN A 126 -8.79 -5.44 -22.59
C GLN A 126 -7.87 -5.42 -23.81
#